data_AF-A0A930TVA3-F1
#
_entry.id   AF-A0A930TVA3-F1
#
_cell.length_a   1.000
_cell.length_b   1.000
_cell.length_c   1.000
_cell.angle_alpha   90.00
_cell.angle_beta   90.00
_cell.angle_gamma   90.00
#
_symmetry.space_group_name_H-M   'P 1'
#
loop_
_entity.id
_entity.type
_entity.pdbx_description
1 polymer ?
#
loop_
_entity_poly.entity_id
_entity_poly.type
_entity_poly.pdbx_seq_one_letter_code
_entity_poly.pdbx_strand_id
1 'polypeptide(L)'
;MRLPGFIARFVSQRQGRSPFIALLLVLLVSGLLGIGSVRVMATPTIGTTDPVTAEYTLGQELYLENCATCHLGIPPAVLPGETWRRLLLSTEHYGVVIPPLLDPTPTLIWNYLRDYSRGLNEGEAVPYRLAESRYFKALHPQVDLPQPLQLTGCVSCHPGAERYDFRSLTPEWE
;
A
#
# COMPACT_ATOMS: atom_id res chain seq x y z
N MET A 1 -37.66 -1.64 -79.87
CA MET A 1 -38.01 -2.23 -78.56
C MET A 1 -37.81 -1.17 -77.48
N ARG A 2 -38.91 -0.64 -76.93
CA ARG A 2 -38.97 0.26 -75.78
C ARG A 2 -40.01 -0.34 -74.83
N LEU A 3 -39.63 -0.62 -73.59
CA LEU A 3 -40.55 -0.99 -72.50
C LEU A 3 -40.55 0.16 -71.47
N PRO A 4 -41.71 0.62 -70.98
CA PRO A 4 -41.80 1.59 -69.91
C PRO A 4 -41.79 0.91 -68.53
N GLY A 5 -41.34 1.65 -67.52
CA GLY A 5 -40.99 1.14 -66.20
C GLY A 5 -42.14 1.03 -65.19
N PHE A 6 -41.78 0.52 -64.01
CA PHE A 6 -42.56 0.56 -62.78
C PHE A 6 -41.65 0.13 -61.61
N ILE A 7 -41.19 1.03 -60.74
CA ILE A 7 -40.80 0.69 -59.35
C ILE A 7 -41.22 1.84 -58.41
N ALA A 8 -41.79 1.43 -57.28
CA ALA A 8 -42.70 2.14 -56.41
C ALA A 8 -42.07 3.21 -55.49
N ARG A 9 -42.90 4.21 -55.17
CA ARG A 9 -42.71 5.17 -54.06
C ARG A 9 -42.80 4.44 -52.72
N PHE A 10 -41.71 4.42 -51.95
CA PHE A 10 -41.74 4.09 -50.52
C PHE A 10 -42.23 5.30 -49.72
N VAL A 11 -43.39 5.19 -49.09
CA VAL A 11 -43.90 6.15 -48.11
C VAL A 11 -43.30 5.79 -46.76
N SER A 12 -42.41 6.64 -46.25
CA SER A 12 -41.83 6.52 -44.90
C SER A 12 -42.90 6.89 -43.86
N GLN A 13 -43.42 5.89 -43.15
CA GLN A 13 -44.29 6.08 -41.99
C GLN A 13 -43.46 6.64 -40.82
N ARG A 14 -43.54 7.95 -40.60
CA ARG A 14 -43.08 8.57 -39.34
C ARG A 14 -44.04 8.18 -38.22
N GLN A 15 -43.70 7.14 -37.46
CA GLN A 15 -44.39 6.81 -36.21
C GLN A 15 -44.13 7.93 -35.19
N GLY A 16 -45.17 8.70 -34.88
CA GLY A 16 -45.16 9.69 -33.81
C GLY A 16 -45.02 9.02 -32.45
N ARG A 17 -43.78 8.79 -32.00
CA ARG A 17 -43.50 8.35 -30.65
C ARG A 17 -43.77 9.51 -29.68
N SER A 18 -44.78 9.33 -28.82
CA SER A 18 -45.17 10.31 -27.82
C SER A 18 -43.99 10.62 -26.89
N PRO A 19 -43.63 11.90 -26.67
CA PRO A 19 -42.49 12.29 -25.85
C PRO A 19 -42.65 11.84 -24.39
N PHE A 20 -43.89 11.61 -23.94
CA PHE A 20 -44.18 11.09 -22.61
C PHE A 20 -43.69 9.65 -22.41
N ILE A 21 -43.76 8.80 -23.44
CA ILE A 21 -43.31 7.41 -23.34
C ILE A 21 -41.78 7.37 -23.21
N ALA A 22 -41.08 8.25 -23.94
CA ALA A 22 -39.63 8.38 -23.83
C ALA A 22 -39.22 8.91 -22.45
N LEU A 23 -39.92 9.93 -21.92
CA LEU A 23 -39.64 10.49 -20.60
C LEU A 23 -39.85 9.45 -19.48
N LEU A 24 -40.92 8.67 -19.56
CA LEU A 24 -41.28 7.67 -18.56
C LEU A 24 -40.27 6.50 -18.54
N LEU A 25 -39.78 6.09 -19.72
CA LEU A 25 -38.70 5.10 -19.83
C LEU A 25 -37.37 5.62 -19.25
N VAL A 26 -37.02 6.89 -19.48
CA VAL A 26 -35.80 7.50 -18.90
C VAL A 26 -35.87 7.57 -17.38
N LEU A 27 -37.04 7.93 -16.83
CA LEU A 27 -37.25 7.97 -15.38
C LEU A 27 -37.19 6.56 -14.74
N LEU A 28 -37.76 5.55 -15.40
CA LEU A 28 -37.70 4.15 -14.96
C LEU A 28 -36.27 3.60 -14.95
N VAL A 29 -35.49 3.86 -16.01
CA VAL A 29 -34.08 3.44 -16.08
C VAL A 29 -33.24 4.17 -15.04
N SER A 30 -33.50 5.46 -14.81
CA SER A 30 -32.78 6.25 -13.80
C SER A 30 -33.09 5.80 -12.37
N GLY A 31 -34.32 5.36 -12.09
CA GLY A 31 -34.73 4.83 -10.79
C GLY A 31 -34.14 3.47 -10.45
N LEU A 32 -33.91 2.61 -11.45
CA LEU A 32 -33.32 1.27 -11.26
C LEU A 32 -31.80 1.29 -11.06
N LEU A 33 -31.11 2.37 -11.45
CA LEU A 33 -29.66 2.54 -11.25
C LEU A 33 -29.30 3.19 -9.91
N GLY A 34 -30.28 3.62 -9.11
CA GLY A 34 -30.06 4.51 -7.96
C GLY A 34 -29.89 3.88 -6.57
N ILE A 35 -30.00 2.55 -6.42
CA ILE A 35 -29.92 1.89 -5.09
C ILE A 35 -28.78 0.88 -5.08
N GLY A 36 -27.56 1.39 -4.96
CA GLY A 36 -26.35 0.58 -4.92
C GLY A 36 -25.20 1.33 -4.27
N SER A 37 -25.40 1.89 -3.08
CA SER A 37 -24.29 2.43 -2.29
C SER A 37 -23.47 1.26 -1.74
N VAL A 38 -22.55 0.73 -2.55
CA VAL A 38 -21.52 -0.19 -2.07
C VAL A 38 -20.67 0.62 -1.09
N ARG A 39 -20.87 0.42 0.22
CA ARG A 39 -19.92 0.90 1.21
C ARG A 39 -18.66 0.07 1.01
N VAL A 40 -17.70 0.60 0.25
CA VAL A 40 -16.32 0.14 0.31
C VAL A 40 -15.91 0.34 1.77
N MET A 41 -15.83 -0.75 2.52
CA MET A 41 -15.18 -0.70 3.82
C MET A 41 -13.73 -0.36 3.52
N ALA A 42 -13.31 0.85 3.90
CA ALA A 42 -11.89 1.18 3.92
C ALA A 42 -11.24 0.20 4.89
N THR A 43 -10.45 -0.74 4.36
CA THR A 43 -9.50 -1.50 5.17
C THR A 43 -8.67 -0.46 5.92
N PRO A 44 -8.46 -0.59 7.24
CA PRO A 44 -7.57 0.32 7.94
C PRO A 44 -6.19 0.19 7.29
N THR A 45 -5.83 1.14 6.44
CA THR A 45 -4.48 1.27 5.92
C THR A 45 -3.62 1.56 7.12
N ILE A 46 -2.78 0.62 7.51
CA ILE A 46 -1.70 0.87 8.47
C ILE A 46 -0.87 2.00 7.86
N GLY A 47 -1.09 3.22 8.35
CA GLY A 47 -0.39 4.40 7.88
C GLY A 47 1.02 4.36 8.45
N THR A 48 2.02 4.26 7.59
CA THR A 48 3.41 4.42 8.01
C THR A 48 3.65 5.83 8.53
N THR A 49 4.75 6.02 9.26
CA THR A 49 5.10 7.31 9.88
C THR A 49 5.18 8.47 8.89
N ASP A 50 5.53 8.17 7.64
CA ASP A 50 5.55 9.12 6.52
C ASP A 50 4.42 8.80 5.52
N PRO A 51 3.78 9.82 4.92
CA PRO A 51 2.78 9.62 3.88
C PRO A 51 3.43 8.98 2.64
N VAL A 52 2.83 7.88 2.16
CA VAL A 52 3.30 7.17 0.97
C VAL A 52 2.55 7.65 -0.26
N THR A 53 3.29 8.02 -1.32
CA THR A 53 2.73 8.41 -2.62
C THR A 53 2.03 7.22 -3.28
N ALA A 54 1.01 7.50 -4.11
CA ALA A 54 0.18 6.47 -4.74
C ALA A 54 0.97 5.45 -5.58
N GLU A 55 2.15 5.84 -6.08
CA GLU A 55 3.03 4.96 -6.87
C GLU A 55 3.67 3.84 -6.02
N TYR A 56 3.82 4.05 -4.71
CA TYR A 56 4.49 3.13 -3.80
C TYR A 56 3.53 2.39 -2.86
N THR A 57 2.24 2.70 -2.89
CA THR A 57 1.21 2.06 -2.03
C THR A 57 1.23 0.55 -2.16
N LEU A 58 1.25 0.00 -3.38
CA LEU A 58 1.30 -1.46 -3.56
C LEU A 58 2.60 -2.08 -3.01
N GLY A 59 3.74 -1.40 -3.17
CA GLY A 59 5.01 -1.86 -2.62
C GLY A 59 5.02 -1.88 -1.09
N GLN A 60 4.37 -0.89 -0.47
CA GLN A 60 4.17 -0.81 0.97
C GLN A 60 3.24 -1.91 1.48
N GLU A 61 2.11 -2.14 0.83
CA GLU A 61 1.17 -3.22 1.20
C GLU A 61 1.88 -4.57 1.17
N LEU A 62 2.58 -4.88 0.08
CA LEU A 62 3.37 -6.10 -0.05
C LEU A 62 4.49 -6.19 1.01
N TYR A 63 5.11 -5.07 1.37
CA TYR A 63 6.09 -5.05 2.46
C TYR A 63 5.46 -5.44 3.80
N LEU A 64 4.29 -4.90 4.15
CA LEU A 64 3.61 -5.25 5.40
C LEU A 64 3.14 -6.70 5.40
N GLU A 65 2.57 -7.18 4.29
CA GLU A 65 2.11 -8.57 4.15
C GLU A 65 3.23 -9.59 4.27
N ASN A 66 4.44 -9.25 3.82
CA ASN A 66 5.56 -10.21 3.77
C ASN A 66 6.59 -10.01 4.89
N CYS A 67 6.69 -8.82 5.47
CA CYS A 67 7.75 -8.47 6.42
C CYS A 67 7.23 -8.06 7.81
N ALA A 68 5.93 -7.85 7.99
CA ALA A 68 5.32 -7.48 9.28
C ALA A 68 4.46 -8.61 9.91
N THR A 69 4.73 -9.87 9.56
CA THR A 69 3.95 -11.04 10.01
C THR A 69 4.62 -11.82 11.15
N CYS A 70 5.95 -11.94 11.14
CA CYS A 70 6.70 -12.62 12.21
C CYS A 70 7.18 -11.66 13.30
N HIS A 71 7.40 -10.40 12.95
CA HIS A 71 7.80 -9.33 13.85
C HIS A 71 7.16 -8.02 13.39
N LEU A 72 7.30 -6.98 14.20
CA LEU A 72 6.84 -5.65 13.85
C LEU A 72 7.39 -5.20 12.49
N GLY A 73 6.53 -4.58 11.66
CA GLY A 73 6.97 -3.89 10.45
C GLY A 73 7.85 -2.69 10.82
N ILE A 74 9.10 -2.70 10.36
CA ILE A 74 10.08 -1.67 10.72
C ILE A 74 9.98 -0.50 9.72
N PRO A 75 9.89 0.77 10.18
CA PRO A 75 9.90 1.92 9.27
C PRO A 75 11.14 1.92 8.36
N PRO A 76 11.02 2.07 7.02
CA PRO A 76 12.18 2.00 6.14
C PRO A 76 13.29 3.00 6.51
N ALA A 77 12.92 4.19 6.96
CA ALA A 77 13.83 5.27 7.35
C ALA A 77 14.85 4.90 8.43
N VAL A 78 14.60 3.87 9.25
CA VAL A 78 15.54 3.51 10.32
C VAL A 78 16.74 2.68 9.84
N LEU A 79 16.73 2.19 8.61
CA LEU A 79 17.85 1.45 7.99
C LEU A 79 18.16 2.01 6.60
N PRO A 80 19.41 1.89 6.13
CA PRO A 80 19.75 2.34 4.78
C PRO A 80 19.28 1.33 3.72
N GLY A 81 19.09 1.81 2.49
CA GLY A 81 18.61 1.01 1.37
C GLY A 81 19.49 -0.22 1.09
N GLU A 82 20.80 -0.15 1.35
CA GLU A 82 21.73 -1.27 1.21
C GLU A 82 21.37 -2.44 2.14
N THR A 83 20.97 -2.14 3.38
CA THR A 83 20.54 -3.16 4.35
C THR A 83 19.26 -3.82 3.89
N TRP A 84 18.28 -3.02 3.47
CA TRP A 84 17.01 -3.52 2.94
C TRP A 84 17.19 -4.41 1.72
N ARG A 85 18.05 -4.00 0.78
CA ARG A 85 18.36 -4.79 -0.41
C ARG A 85 18.96 -6.14 -0.03
N ARG A 86 19.87 -6.18 0.94
CA ARG A 86 20.46 -7.45 1.44
C ARG A 86 19.39 -8.34 2.06
N LEU A 87 18.52 -7.79 2.89
CA LEU A 87 17.45 -8.54 3.54
C LEU A 87 16.43 -9.08 2.54
N LEU A 88 16.03 -8.29 1.56
CA LEU A 88 15.04 -8.67 0.55
C LEU A 88 15.50 -9.81 -0.38
N LEU A 89 16.82 -9.92 -0.58
CA LEU A 89 17.44 -10.96 -1.42
C LEU A 89 17.86 -12.20 -0.63
N SER A 90 17.78 -12.17 0.71
CA SER A 90 18.21 -13.26 1.57
C SER A 90 17.03 -14.12 1.98
N THR A 91 17.22 -15.44 1.99
CA THR A 91 16.32 -16.38 2.67
C THR A 91 16.74 -16.65 4.11
N GLU A 92 17.99 -16.37 4.46
CA GLU A 92 18.46 -16.38 5.86
C GLU A 92 18.10 -15.04 6.51
N HIS A 93 17.32 -15.11 7.58
CA HIS A 93 16.74 -13.95 8.25
C HIS A 93 16.92 -14.07 9.76
N TYR A 94 18.15 -13.95 10.23
CA TYR A 94 18.51 -13.95 11.65
C TYR A 94 18.25 -15.28 12.38
N GLY A 95 18.73 -16.37 11.81
CA GLY A 95 18.62 -17.73 12.37
C GLY A 95 17.34 -18.45 11.97
N VAL A 96 16.48 -17.82 11.17
CA VAL A 96 15.34 -18.47 10.52
C VAL A 96 15.50 -18.44 9.01
N VAL A 97 14.97 -19.46 8.34
CA VAL A 97 14.91 -19.51 6.88
C VAL A 97 13.49 -19.17 6.44
N ILE A 98 13.34 -18.13 5.64
CA ILE A 98 12.05 -17.70 5.08
C ILE A 98 11.92 -18.12 3.61
N PRO A 99 10.70 -18.44 3.12
CA PRO A 99 10.49 -18.69 1.71
C PRO A 99 10.93 -17.50 0.85
N PRO A 100 11.55 -17.74 -0.32
CA PRO A 100 11.90 -16.64 -1.21
C PRO A 100 10.63 -15.98 -1.77
N LEU A 101 10.68 -14.66 -1.92
CA LEU A 101 9.65 -13.90 -2.61
C LEU A 101 9.71 -14.19 -4.11
N LEU A 102 8.53 -14.32 -4.74
CA LEU A 102 8.40 -14.56 -6.17
C LEU A 102 8.16 -13.26 -6.93
N ASP A 103 8.71 -13.16 -8.14
CA ASP A 103 8.48 -12.01 -9.00
C ASP A 103 6.98 -11.82 -9.33
N PRO A 104 6.49 -10.57 -9.39
CA PRO A 104 7.24 -9.29 -9.33
C PRO A 104 7.38 -8.70 -7.90
N THR A 105 6.98 -9.41 -6.85
CA THR A 105 6.87 -8.90 -5.48
C THR A 105 8.14 -8.24 -4.94
N PRO A 106 9.35 -8.84 -5.05
CA PRO A 106 10.58 -8.21 -4.58
C PRO A 106 10.83 -6.84 -5.22
N THR A 107 10.51 -6.68 -6.50
CA THR A 107 10.73 -5.40 -7.21
C THR A 107 9.83 -4.30 -6.67
N LEU A 108 8.55 -4.62 -6.41
CA LEU A 108 7.59 -3.65 -5.87
C LEU A 108 7.96 -3.24 -4.44
N ILE A 109 8.33 -4.21 -3.60
CA ILE A 109 8.81 -3.94 -2.23
C ILE A 109 10.10 -3.10 -2.28
N TRP A 110 11.05 -3.45 -3.16
CA TRP A 110 12.29 -2.70 -3.30
C TRP A 110 12.07 -1.24 -3.69
N ASN A 111 11.17 -0.96 -4.62
CA ASN A 111 10.87 0.41 -5.04
C ASN A 111 10.37 1.26 -3.86
N TYR A 112 9.49 0.70 -3.03
CA TYR A 112 9.05 1.35 -1.79
C TYR A 112 10.21 1.50 -0.79
N LEU A 113 10.93 0.42 -0.46
CA LEU A 113 12.00 0.48 0.53
C LEU A 113 13.10 1.46 0.13
N ARG A 114 13.54 1.46 -1.13
CA ARG A 114 14.60 2.34 -1.63
C ARG A 114 14.28 3.82 -1.41
N ASP A 115 13.06 4.25 -1.70
CA ASP A 115 12.68 5.66 -1.69
C ASP A 115 12.35 6.20 -0.29
N TYR A 116 11.93 5.32 0.63
CA TYR A 116 11.59 5.68 2.02
C TYR A 116 12.71 5.35 3.02
N SER A 117 13.80 4.72 2.56
CA SER A 117 14.98 4.49 3.38
C SER A 117 15.84 5.73 3.51
N ARG A 118 16.58 5.81 4.62
CA ARG A 118 17.61 6.83 4.75
C ARG A 118 18.81 6.53 3.85
N GLY A 119 19.57 7.57 3.51
CA GLY A 119 20.89 7.41 2.92
C GLY A 119 21.92 6.86 3.92
N LEU A 120 23.00 6.31 3.38
CA LEU A 120 24.22 5.98 4.10
C LEU A 120 25.18 7.18 4.07
N ASN A 121 25.73 7.58 5.21
CA ASN A 121 26.73 8.65 5.23
C ASN A 121 28.08 8.14 4.70
N GLU A 122 28.91 9.06 4.19
CA GLU A 122 30.28 8.74 3.82
C GLU A 122 31.06 8.20 5.03
N GLY A 123 31.73 7.05 4.86
CA GLY A 123 32.46 6.36 5.93
C GLY A 123 31.59 5.64 6.97
N GLU A 124 30.25 5.67 6.86
CA GLU A 124 29.36 4.91 7.73
C GLU A 124 29.40 3.42 7.38
N ALA A 125 29.63 2.55 8.37
CA ALA A 125 29.45 1.12 8.17
C ALA A 125 27.96 0.80 7.93
N VAL A 126 27.67 -0.03 6.92
CA VAL A 126 26.29 -0.46 6.63
C VAL A 126 25.78 -1.32 7.79
N PRO A 127 24.84 -0.84 8.62
CA PRO A 127 24.33 -1.61 9.75
C PRO A 127 23.52 -2.79 9.23
N TYR A 128 23.72 -3.98 9.78
CA TYR A 128 22.87 -5.12 9.44
C TYR A 128 21.68 -5.20 10.39
N ARG A 129 21.85 -4.84 11.67
CA ARG A 129 20.80 -4.86 12.69
C ARG A 129 20.28 -3.47 13.04
N LEU A 130 19.02 -3.38 13.46
CA LEU A 130 18.41 -2.13 13.91
C LEU A 130 19.20 -1.45 15.04
N ALA A 131 19.68 -2.25 16.01
CA ALA A 131 20.50 -1.77 17.12
C ALA A 131 21.86 -1.20 16.68
N GLU A 132 22.33 -1.45 15.46
CA GLU A 132 23.56 -0.88 14.91
C GLU A 132 23.27 0.44 14.17
N SER A 133 22.02 0.72 13.80
CA SER A 133 21.66 1.91 13.05
C SER A 133 21.84 3.17 13.89
N ARG A 134 22.71 4.07 13.41
CA ARG A 134 22.90 5.40 14.03
C ARG A 134 21.61 6.20 14.12
N TYR A 135 20.72 6.07 13.13
CA TYR A 135 19.47 6.82 13.07
C TYR A 135 18.52 6.34 14.16
N PHE A 136 18.39 5.02 14.32
CA PHE A 136 17.60 4.43 15.40
C PHE A 136 18.10 4.84 16.79
N LYS A 137 19.43 4.84 17.00
CA LYS A 137 20.03 5.32 18.26
C LYS A 137 19.76 6.79 18.52
N ALA A 138 19.83 7.64 17.48
CA ALA A 138 19.56 9.07 17.62
C ALA A 138 18.10 9.36 17.99
N LEU A 139 17.16 8.48 17.64
CA LEU A 139 15.76 8.55 18.07
C LEU A 139 15.54 8.07 19.51
N HIS A 140 16.51 7.39 20.13
CA HIS A 140 16.44 6.86 21.50
C HIS A 140 17.62 7.32 22.37
N PRO A 141 17.90 8.63 22.49
CA PRO A 141 19.13 9.12 23.12
C PRO A 141 19.18 8.93 24.65
N GLN A 142 18.05 8.68 25.30
CA GLN A 142 17.91 8.59 26.76
C GLN A 142 17.38 7.22 27.23
N VAL A 143 17.40 6.22 26.35
CA VAL A 143 16.86 4.89 26.63
C VAL A 143 17.97 3.86 26.57
N ASP A 144 18.16 3.11 27.65
CA ASP A 144 19.03 1.94 27.66
C ASP A 144 18.35 0.77 26.95
N LEU A 145 18.64 0.64 25.64
CA LEU A 145 18.06 -0.40 24.81
C LEU A 145 18.59 -1.80 25.18
N PRO A 146 17.71 -2.81 25.28
CA PRO A 146 18.13 -4.16 25.62
C PRO A 146 19.10 -4.73 24.59
N GLN A 147 20.04 -5.56 25.07
CA GLN A 147 21.00 -6.28 24.23
C GLN A 147 20.85 -7.79 24.50
N PRO A 148 20.36 -8.59 23.53
CA PRO A 148 19.99 -8.20 22.17
C PRO A 148 18.67 -7.44 22.07
N LEU A 149 18.57 -6.50 21.12
CA LEU A 149 17.33 -5.79 20.80
C LEU A 149 16.33 -6.75 20.13
N GLN A 150 15.13 -6.85 20.68
CA GLN A 150 14.04 -7.65 20.13
C GLN A 150 12.99 -6.75 19.47
N LEU A 151 12.62 -7.03 18.22
CA LEU A 151 11.64 -6.22 17.48
C LEU A 151 10.21 -6.31 18.04
N THR A 152 9.91 -7.36 18.81
CA THR A 152 8.67 -7.48 19.58
C THR A 152 8.66 -6.59 20.84
N GLY A 153 9.82 -6.09 21.27
CA GLY A 153 9.94 -5.27 22.48
C GLY A 153 9.49 -3.81 22.30
N CYS A 154 9.34 -3.35 21.05
CA CYS A 154 8.98 -1.96 20.74
C CYS A 154 7.65 -1.54 21.39
N VAL A 155 6.67 -2.46 21.46
CA VAL A 155 5.33 -2.19 22.01
C VAL A 155 5.34 -1.92 23.51
N SER A 156 6.44 -2.23 24.21
CA SER A 156 6.55 -1.98 25.65
C SER A 156 6.60 -0.49 25.99
N CYS A 157 7.20 0.31 25.12
CA CYS A 157 7.24 1.77 25.23
C CYS A 157 6.27 2.43 24.25
N HIS A 158 6.04 1.82 23.08
CA HIS A 158 5.19 2.34 22.01
C HIS A 158 3.93 1.47 21.81
N PRO A 159 2.86 1.64 22.59
CA PRO A 159 1.66 0.78 22.53
C PRO A 159 0.96 0.79 21.16
N GLY A 160 1.22 1.81 20.33
CA GLY A 160 0.69 1.93 18.96
C GLY A 160 1.56 1.32 17.87
N ALA A 161 2.72 0.74 18.20
CA ALA A 161 3.74 0.40 17.21
C ALA A 161 3.27 -0.56 16.12
N GLU A 162 2.42 -1.56 16.43
CA GLU A 162 1.85 -2.50 15.45
C GLU A 162 1.07 -1.79 14.32
N ARG A 163 0.57 -0.58 14.59
CA ARG A 163 -0.13 0.27 13.63
C ARG A 163 0.73 1.42 13.12
N TYR A 164 2.06 1.30 13.24
CA TYR A 164 3.05 2.31 12.88
C TYR A 164 2.97 3.62 13.67
N ASP A 165 2.26 3.60 14.80
CA ASP A 165 2.27 4.70 15.74
C ASP A 165 3.39 4.51 16.76
N PHE A 166 4.55 5.08 16.43
CA PHE A 166 5.71 5.18 17.30
C PHE A 166 5.75 6.50 18.09
N ARG A 167 4.70 7.34 17.98
CA ARG A 167 4.63 8.63 18.70
C ARG A 167 3.93 8.48 20.03
N SER A 168 2.91 7.64 20.09
CA SER A 168 2.26 7.29 21.36
C SER A 168 3.23 6.54 22.26
N LEU A 169 3.34 6.98 23.50
CA LEU A 169 4.19 6.40 24.55
C LEU A 169 3.33 5.89 25.71
N THR A 170 3.88 4.98 26.50
CA THR A 170 3.29 4.67 27.80
C THR A 170 3.58 5.80 28.79
N PRO A 171 2.78 5.97 29.88
CA PRO A 171 2.94 7.09 30.81
C PRO A 171 4.32 7.22 31.45
N GLU A 172 5.08 6.13 31.52
CA GLU A 172 6.45 6.13 32.05
C GLU A 172 7.46 6.85 31.15
N TRP A 173 7.11 7.09 29.88
CA TRP A 173 7.99 7.64 28.85
C TRP A 173 7.49 8.92 28.18
N GLU A 174 6.31 9.46 28.56
CA GLU A 174 5.80 10.77 28.09
C GLU A 174 6.65 11.96 28.59
#